data_AF-A0A7J5WRT6-F1
#
_entry.id   AF-A0A7J5WRT6-F1
#
_cell.length_a   1.000
_cell.length_b   1.000
_cell.length_c   1.000
_cell.angle_alpha   90.00
_cell.angle_beta   90.00
_cell.angle_gamma   90.00
#
_symmetry.space_group_name_H-M   'P 1'
#
loop_
_entity.id
_entity.type
_entity.pdbx_description
1 polymer ?
#
loop_
_entity_poly.entity_id
_entity_poly.type
_entity_poly.pdbx_seq_one_letter_code
_entity_poly.pdbx_strand_id
1 'polypeptide(L)' 'MDKVIKMSEVKPGMMVKFAGKFRLVLAADRKANILTIRVNGKAQLFAPQSDIDVEVRIK' A
#
# COMPACT_ATOMS: atom_id res chain seq x y z
N MET A 1 -6.57 -5.21 12.98
CA MET A 1 -5.28 -5.12 13.71
C MET A 1 -4.25 -4.49 12.79
N ASP A 2 -3.42 -3.59 13.33
CA ASP A 2 -2.38 -2.91 12.55
C ASP A 2 -1.11 -3.77 12.56
N LYS A 3 -0.49 -3.96 11.40
CA LYS A 3 0.72 -4.78 11.22
C LYS A 3 1.66 -4.10 10.23
N VAL A 4 2.95 -4.35 10.38
CA VAL A 4 3.95 -3.94 9.38
C VAL A 4 4.25 -5.15 8.52
N ILE A 5 4.10 -5.02 7.20
CA ILE A 5 4.41 -6.05 6.21
C ILE A 5 5.25 -5.46 5.09
N LYS A 6 5.80 -6.30 4.23
CA LYS A 6 6.48 -5.84 3.02
C LYS A 6 5.50 -5.35 1.97
N MET A 7 5.88 -4.34 1.19
CA MET A 7 5.08 -3.79 0.11
C MET A 7 4.67 -4.84 -0.93
N SER A 8 5.54 -5.81 -1.20
CA SER A 8 5.28 -6.94 -2.10
C SER A 8 4.17 -7.87 -1.60
N GLU A 9 3.96 -7.92 -0.29
CA GLU A 9 2.94 -8.74 0.38
C GLU A 9 1.57 -8.04 0.43
N VAL A 10 1.52 -6.74 0.11
CA VAL A 10 0.28 -5.96 0.07
C VAL A 10 -0.61 -6.46 -1.07
N LYS A 11 -1.89 -6.71 -0.74
CA LYS A 11 -2.91 -7.17 -1.70
C LYS A 11 -4.00 -6.11 -1.89
N PRO A 12 -4.64 -6.05 -3.08
CA PRO A 12 -5.86 -5.28 -3.26
C PRO A 12 -6.90 -5.64 -2.19
N GLY A 13 -7.57 -4.63 -1.64
CA GLY A 13 -8.52 -4.79 -0.53
C GLY A 13 -7.91 -4.53 0.86
N MET A 14 -6.58 -4.55 1.00
CA MET A 14 -5.91 -4.12 2.24
C MET A 14 -5.96 -2.61 2.43
N MET A 15 -5.79 -2.15 3.67
CA MET A 15 -5.64 -0.73 3.99
C MET A 15 -4.18 -0.44 4.35
N VAL A 16 -3.50 0.42 3.59
CA VAL A 16 -2.10 0.85 3.87
C VAL A 16 -2.06 2.25 4.46
N LYS A 17 -1.14 2.53 5.37
CA LYS A 17 -0.94 3.87 5.92
C LYS A 17 -0.17 4.73 4.92
N PHE A 18 -0.82 5.76 4.42
CA PHE A 18 -0.26 6.74 3.50
C PHE A 18 -0.63 8.14 3.96
N ALA A 19 0.37 9.03 4.06
CA ALA A 19 0.20 10.39 4.58
C ALA A 19 -0.57 10.43 5.92
N GLY A 20 -0.21 9.55 6.86
CA GLY A 20 -0.80 9.46 8.20
C GLY A 20 -2.20 8.86 8.27
N LYS A 21 -2.80 8.42 7.15
CA LYS A 21 -4.15 7.83 7.11
C LYS A 21 -4.13 6.45 6.45
N PHE A 22 -4.99 5.55 6.92
CA PHE A 22 -5.19 4.26 6.25
C PHE A 22 -6.03 4.44 4.98
N ARG A 23 -5.52 3.95 3.85
CA ARG A 23 -6.11 4.07 2.52
C ARG A 23 -6.25 2.69 1.89
N LEU A 24 -7.39 2.47 1.21
CA LEU A 24 -7.68 1.22 0.54
C LEU A 24 -6.76 1.03 -0.67
N VAL A 25 -6.10 -0.11 -0.74
CA VAL A 25 -5.33 -0.54 -1.91
C VAL A 25 -6.29 -1.05 -2.97
N LEU A 26 -6.24 -0.42 -4.14
CA LEU A 26 -7.04 -0.75 -5.31
C LEU A 26 -6.31 -1.71 -6.25
N ALA A 27 -5.00 -1.53 -6.41
CA ALA A 27 -4.16 -2.37 -7.26
C ALA A 27 -2.72 -2.36 -6.74
N ALA A 28 -1.97 -3.43 -7.03
CA ALA A 28 -0.57 -3.58 -6.71
C ALA A 28 0.18 -4.11 -7.94
N ASP A 29 1.18 -3.37 -8.43
CA ASP A 29 2.13 -3.81 -9.43
C ASP A 29 3.47 -4.11 -8.75
N ARG A 30 3.79 -5.40 -8.64
CA ARG A 30 5.01 -5.87 -7.98
C ARG A 30 6.26 -5.71 -8.84
N LYS A 31 6.12 -5.70 -10.17
CA LYS A 31 7.29 -5.53 -11.06
C LYS A 31 7.80 -4.10 -10.99
N ALA A 32 6.87 -3.15 -10.92
CA ALA A 32 7.17 -1.73 -10.80
C ALA A 32 7.24 -1.23 -9.35
N ASN A 33 6.93 -2.07 -8.34
CA ASN A 33 6.76 -1.66 -6.94
C ASN A 33 5.83 -0.44 -6.80
N ILE A 34 4.64 -0.54 -7.37
CA ILE A 34 3.61 0.50 -7.34
C ILE A 34 2.36 -0.01 -6.60
N LEU A 35 1.91 0.71 -5.58
CA LEU A 35 0.59 0.52 -4.98
C LEU A 35 -0.35 1.65 -5.38
N THR A 36 -1.48 1.30 -6.00
CA THR A 36 -2.55 2.27 -6.26
C THR A 36 -3.52 2.28 -5.08
N ILE A 37 -3.75 3.45 -4.49
CA ILE A 37 -4.58 3.64 -3.31
C ILE A 37 -5.72 4.62 -3.55
N ARG A 38 -6.83 4.42 -2.84
CA ARG A 38 -7.99 5.33 -2.87
C ARG A 38 -7.77 6.53 -1.95
N VAL A 39 -7.73 7.72 -2.54
CA VAL A 39 -7.83 9.01 -1.85
C VAL A 39 -9.06 9.75 -2.40
N ASN A 40 -9.25 11.06 -2.15
CA ASN A 40 -10.22 11.84 -2.93
C ASN A 40 -9.72 11.93 -4.40
N GLY A 41 -9.78 10.82 -5.13
CA GLY A 41 -9.06 10.53 -6.38
C GLY A 41 -8.36 9.15 -6.37
N LYS A 42 -7.35 8.98 -7.22
CA LYS A 42 -6.43 7.83 -7.20
C LYS A 42 -5.02 8.35 -6.96
N ALA A 43 -4.28 7.72 -6.05
CA ALA A 43 -2.87 8.03 -5.82
C ALA A 43 -2.03 6.76 -6.00
N GLN A 44 -0.76 6.93 -6.36
CA GLN A 44 0.20 5.85 -6.49
C GLN A 44 1.33 6.05 -5.48
N LEU A 45 1.63 5.00 -4.72
CA LEU A 45 2.83 4.88 -3.91
C LEU A 45 3.87 4.12 -4.73
N PHE A 46 5.03 4.72 -4.95
CA PHE A 46 6.14 4.12 -5.70
C PHE A 46 7.33 3.89 -4.77
N ALA A 47 7.89 2.68 -4.79
CA ALA A 47 9.09 2.32 -4.03
C ALA A 47 10.22 1.87 -5.00
N PRO A 48 11.08 2.81 -5.45
CA PRO A 48 11.99 2.57 -6.58
C PRO A 48 13.12 1.57 -6.33
N GLN A 49 13.47 1.24 -5.09
CA GLN A 49 14.76 0.58 -4.81
C GLN A 49 14.69 -0.63 -3.88
N SER A 50 13.55 -0.94 -3.28
CA SER A 50 13.42 -2.15 -2.43
C SER A 50 11.98 -2.36 -1.98
N ASP A 51 11.72 -3.59 -1.55
CA ASP A 51 10.50 -3.96 -0.86
C ASP A 51 10.46 -3.31 0.53
N ILE A 52 9.78 -2.16 0.62
CA ILE A 52 9.72 -1.35 1.84
C ILE A 52 8.72 -1.93 2.85
N ASP A 53 8.95 -1.61 4.11
CA ASP A 53 7.97 -1.90 5.16
C ASP A 53 6.81 -0.91 5.08
N VAL A 54 5.59 -1.44 5.08
CA VAL A 54 4.34 -0.67 5.02
C VAL A 54 3.43 -1.10 6.17
N GLU A 55 2.90 -0.11 6.87
CA GLU A 55 1.91 -0.34 7.92
C GLU A 55 0.54 -0.57 7.27
N VAL A 56 -0.04 -1.75 7.51
CA VAL A 56 -1.34 -2.16 7.03
C VAL A 56 -2.32 -2.37 8.16
N ARG A 57 -3.59 -2.06 7.91
CA ARG A 57 -4.72 -2.38 8.78
C ARG A 57 -5.54 -3.49 8.14
N ILE A 58 -5.49 -4.68 8.75
CA ILE A 58 -6.31 -5.83 8.36
C ILE A 58 -7.58 -5.76 9.21
N LYS A 59 -8.75 -5.65 8.57
CA LYS A 59 -10.05 -5.77 9.22
C LYS A 59 -10.40 -7.25 9.40
#